data_AF-A0A950AT21-F1
#
_entry.id   AF-A0A950AT21-F1
#
_cell.length_a   1.000
_cell.length_b   1.000
_cell.length_c   1.000
_cell.angle_alpha   90.00
_cell.angle_beta   90.00
_cell.angle_gamma   90.00
#
_symmetry.space_group_name_H-M   'P 1'
#
loop_
_entity.id
_entity.type
_entity.pdbx_description
1 polymer ?
#
loop_
_entity_poly.entity_id
_entity_poly.type
_entity_poly.pdbx_seq_one_letter_code
_entity_poly.pdbx_strand_id
1 'polypeptide(L)' 'MTHGMKPRSHEVTDGFERAPARAMLRAVGMTDEDWDKPQIGVASSWNEVTPCNMSLDRLAKRGKDGVRLAG' A
#
# COMPACT_ATOMS: atom_id res chain seq x y z
N MET A 1 3.42 5.30 -22.33
CA MET A 1 2.34 5.00 -21.35
C MET A 1 2.73 5.70 -20.05
N THR A 2 2.01 6.75 -19.67
CA THR A 2 2.59 7.92 -18.97
C THR A 2 2.84 7.79 -17.46
N HIS A 3 2.57 6.63 -16.83
CA HIS A 3 2.66 6.52 -15.36
C HIS A 3 3.44 5.30 -14.84
N GLY A 4 4.31 4.68 -15.66
CA GLY A 4 5.25 3.63 -15.21
C GLY A 4 4.61 2.53 -14.34
N MET A 5 5.23 2.23 -13.19
CA MET A 5 4.71 1.27 -12.20
C MET A 5 3.56 1.82 -11.34
N LYS A 6 3.18 3.09 -11.48
CA LYS A 6 2.14 3.79 -10.68
C LYS A 6 0.90 4.12 -11.53
N PRO A 7 0.21 3.12 -12.13
CA PRO A 7 -0.92 3.39 -13.01
C PRO A 7 -2.08 4.13 -12.33
N ARG A 8 -2.14 4.10 -10.99
CA ARG A 8 -3.16 4.77 -10.17
C ARG A 8 -2.60 5.62 -9.03
N SER A 9 -1.57 5.17 -8.31
CA SER A 9 -1.09 5.88 -7.12
C SER A 9 -0.57 7.29 -7.40
N HIS A 10 -0.16 7.60 -8.63
CA HIS A 10 0.19 8.97 -9.03
C HIS A 10 -0.95 9.97 -8.77
N GLU A 11 -2.22 9.54 -8.86
CA GLU A 11 -3.40 10.38 -8.60
C GLU A 11 -3.47 10.92 -7.16
N VAL A 12 -2.71 10.31 -6.23
CA VAL A 12 -2.67 10.71 -4.81
C VAL A 12 -1.27 11.07 -4.31
N THR A 13 -0.21 10.83 -5.09
CA THR A 13 1.18 11.15 -4.71
C THR A 13 1.77 12.31 -5.50
N ASP A 14 1.38 12.51 -6.76
CA ASP A 14 2.15 13.35 -7.71
C ASP A 14 1.43 14.67 -7.96
N GLY A 15 2.21 15.75 -8.12
CA GLY A 15 1.64 17.09 -8.32
C GLY A 15 1.51 17.89 -7.02
N PHE A 16 1.57 19.21 -7.15
CA PHE A 16 1.49 20.13 -6.01
C PHE A 16 0.14 20.01 -5.29
N GLU A 17 -0.93 19.85 -6.06
CA GLU A 17 -2.31 19.77 -5.59
C GLU A 17 -2.62 18.51 -4.77
N ARG A 18 -1.75 17.50 -4.78
CA ARG A 18 -1.86 16.28 -3.94
C ARG A 18 -1.20 16.42 -2.57
N ALA A 19 -0.78 17.61 -2.17
CA ALA A 19 -0.25 17.86 -0.82
C ALA A 19 -1.16 17.36 0.32
N PRO A 20 -2.50 17.53 0.30
CA PRO A 20 -3.37 17.00 1.36
C PRO A 20 -3.39 15.47 1.40
N ALA A 21 -3.40 14.80 0.24
CA ALA A 21 -3.35 13.35 0.16
C ALA A 21 -2.02 12.80 0.70
N ARG A 22 -0.89 13.41 0.32
CA ARG A 22 0.42 13.08 0.88
C ARG A 22 0.48 13.28 2.39
N ALA A 23 -0.16 14.31 2.94
CA ALA A 23 -0.21 14.51 4.39
C ALA A 23 -0.87 13.32 5.11
N MET A 24 -1.98 12.80 4.58
CA MET A 24 -2.63 11.59 5.12
C MET A 24 -1.77 10.34 4.94
N LEU A 25 -1.08 10.20 3.79
CA LEU A 25 -0.17 9.08 3.55
C LEU A 25 1.05 9.09 4.49
N ARG A 26 1.58 10.27 4.82
CA ARG A 26 2.63 10.40 5.86
C ARG A 26 2.14 9.98 7.23
N ALA A 27 0.89 10.30 7.59
CA ALA A 27 0.32 9.91 8.88
C ALA A 27 0.23 8.39 9.07
N VAL A 28 0.15 7.61 7.98
CA VAL A 28 0.18 6.14 8.02
C VAL A 28 1.59 5.55 7.81
N GLY A 29 2.62 6.40 7.76
CA GLY A 29 4.03 6.00 7.78
C GLY A 29 4.78 6.08 6.45
N MET A 30 4.20 6.65 5.39
CA MET A 30 4.95 6.90 4.15
C MET A 30 5.93 8.05 4.29
N THR A 31 7.09 7.91 3.65
CA THR A 31 8.17 8.88 3.59
C THR A 31 8.34 9.42 2.17
N ASP A 32 9.29 10.34 1.97
CA ASP A 32 9.58 10.87 0.63
C ASP A 32 10.09 9.82 -0.35
N GLU A 33 10.79 8.82 0.17
CA GLU A 33 11.30 7.69 -0.62
C GLU A 33 10.17 6.79 -1.16
N ASP A 34 8.94 6.94 -0.64
CA ASP A 34 7.80 6.10 -1.03
C ASP A 34 6.95 6.72 -2.15
N TRP A 35 7.18 7.99 -2.50
CA TRP A 35 6.35 8.66 -3.51
C TRP A 35 6.48 8.04 -4.90
N ASP A 36 7.65 7.51 -5.26
CA ASP A 36 7.88 6.92 -6.58
C ASP A 36 7.56 5.42 -6.65
N LYS A 37 7.15 4.81 -5.53
CA LYS A 37 6.80 3.38 -5.45
C LYS A 37 5.33 3.12 -5.80
N PRO A 38 4.98 1.94 -6.35
CA PRO A 38 3.59 1.53 -6.50
C PRO A 38 2.93 1.31 -5.14
N GLN A 39 1.66 1.73 -5.00
CA GLN A 39 0.88 1.42 -3.80
C GLN A 39 0.15 0.09 -3.99
N ILE A 40 0.48 -0.90 -3.15
CA ILE A 40 -0.13 -2.23 -3.20
C ILE A 40 -1.09 -2.43 -2.02
N GLY A 41 -2.38 -2.56 -2.30
CA GLY A 41 -3.38 -2.93 -1.31
C GLY A 41 -3.33 -4.43 -0.99
N VAL A 42 -2.94 -4.78 0.24
CA VAL A 42 -2.97 -6.18 0.71
C VAL A 42 -4.33 -6.44 1.38
N ALA A 43 -5.27 -6.98 0.62
CA ALA A 43 -6.60 -7.33 1.11
C ALA A 43 -6.60 -8.72 1.78
N SER A 44 -7.17 -8.81 2.98
CA SER A 44 -7.28 -10.06 3.75
C SER A 44 -8.69 -10.19 4.29
N SER A 45 -9.31 -11.36 4.10
CA SER A 45 -10.59 -11.72 4.70
C SER A 45 -10.41 -12.40 6.07
N TRP A 46 -9.29 -12.15 6.76
CA TRP A 46 -9.06 -12.69 8.11
C TRP A 46 -10.25 -12.36 9.03
N ASN A 47 -10.73 -13.39 9.71
CA ASN A 47 -11.73 -13.34 10.76
C ASN A 47 -11.69 -14.66 11.55
N GLU A 48 -12.46 -14.71 12.64
CA GLU A 48 -12.49 -15.85 13.57
C GLU A 48 -13.80 -16.66 13.47
N VAL A 49 -14.66 -16.38 12.47
CA VAL A 49 -15.96 -17.04 12.30
C VAL A 49 -15.80 -18.51 11.87
N THR A 50 -14.72 -18.82 11.16
CA THR A 50 -14.45 -20.16 10.62
C THR A 50 -12.95 -20.41 10.54
N PRO A 51 -12.49 -21.66 10.73
CA PRO A 51 -11.05 -21.99 10.71
C PRO A 51 -10.35 -21.65 9.40
N CYS A 52 -11.06 -21.54 8.27
CA CYS A 52 -10.44 -21.26 6.98
C CYS A 52 -9.76 -19.88 6.92
N ASN A 53 -10.24 -18.90 7.69
CA ASN A 53 -9.70 -17.53 7.67
C ASN A 53 -8.62 -17.27 8.73
N MET A 54 -8.44 -18.16 9.70
CA MET A 54 -7.55 -17.92 10.86
C MET A 54 -6.10 -17.64 10.44
N SER A 55 -5.61 -18.30 9.39
CA SER A 55 -4.23 -18.16 8.93
C SER A 55 -3.97 -16.89 8.11
N LEU A 56 -5.02 -16.16 7.71
CA LEU A 56 -4.90 -15.04 6.78
C LEU A 56 -4.24 -13.80 7.40
N ASP A 57 -4.27 -13.63 8.73
CA ASP A 57 -3.58 -12.51 9.40
C ASP A 57 -2.06 -12.61 9.22
N ARG A 58 -1.47 -13.78 9.55
CA ARG A 58 -0.03 -13.99 9.37
C ARG A 58 0.38 -13.93 7.90
N LEU A 59 -0.47 -14.40 6.98
CA LEU A 59 -0.18 -14.37 5.54
C LEU A 59 -0.23 -12.94 5.00
N ALA A 60 -1.19 -12.13 5.42
CA ALA A 60 -1.28 -10.72 5.03
C ALA A 60 -0.05 -9.92 5.51
N LYS A 61 0.40 -10.16 6.76
CA LYS A 61 1.63 -9.56 7.29
C LYS A 61 2.85 -9.92 6.44
N ARG A 62 3.03 -11.21 6.12
CA ARG A 62 4.12 -11.68 5.24
C ARG A 62 4.01 -11.12 3.82
N GLY A 63 2.81 -10.99 3.28
CA GLY A 63 2.56 -10.33 2.00
C GLY A 63 3.03 -8.87 2.00
N LYS A 64 2.72 -8.12 3.06
CA LYS A 64 3.22 -6.74 3.24
C LYS A 64 4.75 -6.68 3.32
N ASP A 65 5.40 -7.65 3.97
CA ASP A 65 6.87 -7.72 4.01
C ASP A 65 7.45 -7.95 2.62
N GLY A 66 6.88 -8.88 1.85
CA GLY A 66 7.28 -9.17 0.46
C GLY A 66 7.14 -7.95 -0.45
N VAL A 67 6.03 -7.21 -0.35
CA VAL A 67 5.85 -5.95 -1.10
C VAL A 67 6.96 -4.96 -0.77
N ARG A 68 7.26 -4.72 0.51
CA ARG A 68 8.30 -3.75 0.88
C ARG A 68 9.69 -4.14 0.41
N LEU A 69 10.00 -5.45 0.40
CA LEU A 69 11.28 -5.96 -0.09
C LEU A 69 11.43 -5.81 -1.61
N ALA A 70 10.33 -5.78 -2.36
CA ALA A 70 10.34 -5.64 -3.82
C ALA A 70 10.49 -4.18 -4.31
N GLY A 71 10.32 -3.20 -3.42
CA GLY A 71 10.31 -1.76 -3.76
C GLY A 71 8.97 -1.28 -4.33
#